data_AF-A0A947MT34-F1
#
_entry.id   AF-A0A947MT34-F1
#
_cell.length_a   1.000
_cell.length_b   1.000
_cell.length_c   1.000
_cell.angle_alpha   90.00
_cell.angle_beta   90.00
_cell.angle_gamma   90.00
#
_symmetry.space_group_name_H-M   'P 1'
#
loop_
_entity.id
_entity.type
_entity.pdbx_description
1 polymer ?
#
loop_
_entity_poly.entity_id
_entity_poly.type
_entity_poly.pdbx_seq_one_letter_code
_entity_poly.pdbx_strand_id
1 'polypeptide(L)'
;MTNRFLLAGASAAMLTLTGVAVTGCKKDEPAAGAAAAPAGQVAWDPKSGPVDGAPEWPVSPESLAAATAEQFAKKVSSVAGPTAPAEFWNRLKDFDGSYLKNWRAQLQADPASATDVVDAFNELAIQVTGPTGFWRKTVPEQWLGCKENGETPPCQKMAELKSELAQWDAISQQISALPPEKAKAFVQKNLARMNAYLDTYVPVEPSSEAMKKTAFFQKHLATLLDGMM
;
A
#
# COMPACT_ATOMS: atom_id res chain seq x y z
N MET A 1 -34.57 43.90 12.46
CA MET A 1 -34.81 43.24 13.75
C MET A 1 -33.60 42.39 14.03
N THR A 2 -32.80 42.84 14.99
CA THR A 2 -31.45 42.37 15.31
C THR A 2 -31.57 41.36 16.44
N ASN A 3 -31.05 40.14 16.31
CA ASN A 3 -30.87 39.27 17.47
C ASN A 3 -29.45 38.71 17.50
N ARG A 4 -28.67 39.29 18.43
CA ARG A 4 -27.39 38.82 18.96
C ARG A 4 -27.68 38.02 20.23
N PHE A 5 -27.22 36.78 20.34
CA PHE A 5 -26.97 36.09 21.62
C PHE A 5 -25.81 35.10 21.33
N LEU A 6 -24.58 35.42 21.71
CA LEU A 6 -23.90 35.20 23.01
C LEU A 6 -23.25 33.80 23.12
N LEU A 7 -21.92 33.83 23.10
CA LEU A 7 -21.00 32.78 23.53
C LEU A 7 -21.20 32.43 25.01
N ALA A 8 -20.96 31.17 25.39
CA ALA A 8 -20.01 30.75 26.44
C ALA A 8 -20.28 29.28 26.82
N GLY A 9 -19.22 28.48 26.98
CA GLY A 9 -19.34 27.12 27.49
C GLY A 9 -18.07 26.29 27.33
N ALA A 10 -16.96 26.77 27.87
CA ALA A 10 -15.76 25.98 28.05
C ALA A 10 -15.99 24.92 29.13
N SER A 11 -15.55 23.68 28.90
CA SER A 11 -15.27 22.72 29.97
C SER A 11 -14.11 21.83 29.54
N ALA A 12 -12.96 22.14 30.14
CA ALA A 12 -11.78 21.30 30.14
C ALA A 12 -11.96 20.22 31.21
N ALA A 13 -11.81 18.96 30.83
CA ALA A 13 -11.62 17.85 31.77
C ALA A 13 -10.21 17.31 31.60
N MET A 14 -9.32 17.75 32.50
CA MET A 14 -8.07 17.07 32.84
C MET A 14 -8.41 15.75 33.54
N LEU A 15 -7.84 14.63 33.08
CA LEU A 15 -7.62 13.47 33.97
C LEU A 15 -6.32 12.76 33.59
N THR A 16 -5.28 13.13 34.35
CA THR A 16 -4.21 12.32 34.93
C THR A 16 -3.78 11.02 34.23
N LEU A 17 -2.58 11.08 33.67
CA LEU A 17 -1.65 9.96 33.54
C LEU A 17 -1.32 9.37 34.91
N THR A 18 -1.41 8.05 35.04
CA THR A 18 -0.65 7.28 36.03
C THR A 18 0.27 6.33 35.27
N GLY A 19 1.57 6.50 35.50
CA GLY A 19 2.61 5.62 35.00
C GLY A 19 2.75 4.38 35.90
N VAL A 20 3.13 3.27 35.27
CA VAL A 20 3.79 2.15 35.95
C VAL A 20 5.02 1.82 35.12
N ALA A 21 6.19 1.91 35.75
CA ALA A 21 7.47 1.46 35.25
C ALA A 21 7.98 0.34 36.16
N VAL A 22 8.36 -0.81 35.60
CA VAL A 22 9.24 -1.84 36.18
C VAL A 22 9.80 -2.65 35.00
N THR A 23 10.99 -2.31 34.49
CA THR A 23 12.30 -3.00 34.69
C THR A 23 12.34 -4.48 34.34
N GLY A 24 13.24 -4.83 33.41
CA GLY A 24 13.60 -6.21 33.12
C GLY A 24 14.74 -6.32 32.10
N CYS A 25 15.97 -5.99 32.51
CA CYS A 25 17.18 -6.36 31.80
C CYS A 25 17.36 -7.89 31.78
N LYS A 26 17.64 -8.49 30.62
CA LYS A 26 18.58 -9.62 30.57
C LYS A 26 19.26 -9.73 29.22
N LYS A 27 20.59 -9.72 29.33
CA LYS A 27 21.64 -9.82 28.33
C LYS A 27 22.10 -11.27 28.37
N ASP A 28 22.00 -12.00 27.26
CA ASP A 28 22.73 -13.27 27.07
C ASP A 28 22.89 -13.53 25.55
N GLU A 29 24.12 -13.29 25.08
CA GLU A 29 24.79 -13.85 23.89
C GLU A 29 26.18 -14.29 24.43
N PRO A 30 26.93 -15.27 23.89
CA PRO A 30 26.74 -15.99 22.62
C PRO A 30 26.93 -17.53 22.73
N ALA A 31 26.59 -18.26 21.65
CA ALA A 31 27.16 -19.59 21.41
C ALA A 31 27.41 -19.81 19.92
N ALA A 32 28.67 -20.10 19.63
CA ALA A 32 29.20 -20.49 18.34
C ALA A 32 28.61 -21.81 17.85
N GLY A 33 28.39 -21.92 16.54
CA GLY A 33 28.02 -23.15 15.86
C GLY A 33 28.51 -23.11 14.41
N ALA A 34 29.75 -23.53 14.21
CA ALA A 34 30.34 -23.78 12.90
C ALA A 34 29.87 -25.13 12.35
N ALA A 35 29.40 -25.17 11.10
CA ALA A 35 29.43 -26.32 10.18
C ALA A 35 28.88 -25.84 8.82
N ALA A 36 29.74 -25.62 7.83
CA ALA A 36 30.07 -26.57 6.76
C ALA A 36 29.43 -26.15 5.43
N ALA A 37 30.24 -25.48 4.60
CA ALA A 37 30.02 -25.34 3.16
C ALA A 37 30.32 -26.68 2.45
N PRO A 38 29.79 -26.87 1.24
CA PRO A 38 30.73 -27.22 0.17
C PRO A 38 30.67 -26.22 -0.98
N ALA A 39 31.76 -25.46 -1.11
CA ALA A 39 32.11 -24.77 -2.34
C ALA A 39 32.57 -25.81 -3.37
N GLY A 40 31.85 -25.91 -4.49
CA GLY A 40 32.33 -26.60 -5.68
C GLY A 40 33.47 -25.80 -6.30
N GLN A 41 34.71 -26.13 -5.94
CA GLN A 41 35.90 -25.67 -6.64
C GLN A 41 36.14 -26.55 -7.86
N VAL A 42 35.99 -25.96 -9.04
CA VAL A 42 36.47 -26.52 -10.30
C VAL A 42 37.99 -26.38 -10.28
N ALA A 43 38.69 -27.51 -10.24
CA ALA A 43 40.14 -27.57 -10.37
C ALA A 43 40.57 -27.04 -11.76
N TRP A 44 41.39 -26.00 -11.77
CA TRP A 44 42.13 -25.58 -12.96
C TRP A 44 43.45 -26.35 -13.01
N ASP A 45 43.63 -27.13 -14.07
CA ASP A 45 44.84 -27.87 -14.40
C ASP A 45 45.81 -26.95 -15.17
N PRO A 46 47.04 -26.69 -14.67
CA PRO A 46 47.97 -25.77 -15.32
C PRO A 46 48.91 -26.45 -16.35
N LYS A 47 48.54 -27.58 -16.95
CA LYS A 47 49.36 -28.24 -18.00
C LYS A 47 48.60 -28.47 -19.30
N SER A 48 48.31 -27.38 -20.00
CA SER A 48 48.04 -27.40 -21.44
C SER A 48 48.97 -26.41 -22.12
N GLY A 49 49.91 -26.95 -22.91
CA GLY A 49 50.87 -26.18 -23.71
C GLY A 49 50.19 -25.41 -24.86
N PRO A 50 50.97 -24.58 -25.57
CA PRO A 50 50.45 -23.64 -26.55
C PRO A 50 49.88 -24.38 -27.77
N VAL A 51 48.63 -24.09 -28.11
CA VAL A 51 48.08 -24.39 -29.43
C VAL A 51 48.33 -23.18 -30.33
N ASP A 52 49.21 -23.37 -31.31
CA ASP A 52 49.43 -22.45 -32.42
C ASP A 52 48.14 -22.27 -33.22
N GLY A 53 47.75 -21.01 -33.45
CA GLY A 53 46.61 -20.66 -34.30
C GLY A 53 45.85 -19.41 -33.88
N ALA A 54 46.55 -18.30 -33.63
CA ALA A 54 45.91 -17.00 -33.44
C ALA A 54 45.66 -16.32 -34.80
N PRO A 55 44.43 -15.93 -35.15
CA PRO A 55 44.23 -14.87 -36.14
C PRO A 55 44.57 -13.52 -35.49
N GLU A 56 45.51 -12.80 -36.09
CA GLU A 56 45.83 -11.41 -35.76
C GLU A 56 44.63 -10.49 -36.02
N TRP A 57 44.08 -9.89 -34.97
CA TRP A 57 43.36 -8.62 -35.03
C TRP A 57 43.66 -7.82 -33.75
N PRO A 58 43.95 -6.51 -33.85
CA PRO A 58 44.14 -5.69 -32.66
C PRO A 58 42.77 -5.36 -32.05
N VAL A 59 42.40 -6.04 -30.96
CA VAL A 59 41.37 -5.50 -30.06
C VAL A 59 42.05 -4.63 -29.01
N SER A 60 41.99 -3.31 -29.22
CA SER A 60 42.36 -2.34 -28.18
C SER A 60 41.59 -2.66 -26.88
N PRO A 61 42.22 -2.55 -25.70
CA PRO A 61 41.53 -2.77 -24.41
C PRO A 61 40.31 -1.86 -24.20
N GLU A 62 40.19 -0.74 -24.93
CA GLU A 62 38.98 0.09 -24.98
C GLU A 62 37.76 -0.60 -25.63
N SER A 63 37.94 -1.50 -26.61
CA SER A 63 36.82 -2.17 -27.27
C SER A 63 36.21 -3.28 -26.41
N LEU A 64 37.00 -3.90 -25.53
CA LEU A 64 36.52 -4.86 -24.53
C LEU A 64 35.79 -4.18 -23.36
N ALA A 65 36.19 -2.97 -22.98
CA ALA A 65 35.49 -2.16 -21.97
C ALA A 65 34.16 -1.58 -22.49
N ALA A 66 34.11 -1.15 -23.76
CA ALA A 66 32.89 -0.64 -24.38
C ALA A 66 31.85 -1.75 -24.65
N ALA A 67 32.30 -2.91 -25.15
CA ALA A 67 31.40 -4.04 -25.42
C ALA A 67 30.80 -4.66 -24.15
N THR A 68 31.50 -4.60 -23.01
CA THR A 68 30.97 -5.04 -21.72
C THR A 68 30.08 -3.98 -21.07
N ALA A 69 30.36 -2.69 -21.22
CA ALA A 69 29.50 -1.62 -20.71
C ALA A 69 28.13 -1.56 -21.41
N GLU A 70 28.07 -1.72 -22.74
CA GLU A 70 26.78 -1.77 -23.45
C GLU A 70 26.00 -3.05 -23.17
N GLN A 71 26.66 -4.20 -23.05
CA GLN A 71 25.98 -5.44 -22.70
C GLN A 71 25.50 -5.47 -21.24
N PHE A 72 26.22 -4.83 -20.30
CA PHE A 72 25.72 -4.60 -18.95
C PHE A 72 24.60 -3.56 -18.94
N ALA A 73 24.71 -2.44 -19.65
CA ALA A 73 23.62 -1.46 -19.73
C ALA A 73 22.34 -2.07 -20.35
N LYS A 74 22.48 -2.96 -21.33
CA LYS A 74 21.37 -3.67 -21.97
C LYS A 74 20.81 -4.80 -21.10
N LYS A 75 21.65 -5.47 -20.29
CA LYS A 75 21.24 -6.52 -19.34
C LYS A 75 20.73 -5.97 -18.01
N VAL A 76 21.12 -4.76 -17.62
CA VAL A 76 20.57 -4.03 -16.46
C VAL A 76 19.27 -3.31 -16.84
N SER A 77 19.15 -2.83 -18.09
CA SER A 77 17.88 -2.28 -18.61
C SER A 77 16.81 -3.34 -18.90
N SER A 78 17.18 -4.63 -19.05
CA SER A 78 16.23 -5.72 -19.32
C SER A 78 15.80 -6.53 -18.09
N VAL A 79 16.27 -6.17 -16.88
CA VAL A 79 15.90 -6.82 -15.61
C VAL A 79 14.96 -5.94 -14.76
N ALA A 80 14.76 -4.68 -15.13
CA ALA A 80 13.88 -3.78 -14.40
C ALA A 80 12.40 -4.03 -14.77
N GLY A 81 11.83 -5.10 -14.20
CA GLY A 81 10.37 -5.20 -14.08
C GLY A 81 9.78 -3.94 -13.41
N PRO A 82 8.47 -3.67 -13.59
CA PRO A 82 7.85 -2.49 -13.00
C PRO A 82 8.16 -2.41 -11.51
N THR A 83 8.66 -1.25 -11.06
CA THR A 83 8.91 -1.04 -9.62
C THR A 83 7.58 -1.07 -8.87
N ALA A 84 7.58 -1.49 -7.60
CA ALA A 84 6.36 -1.53 -6.78
C ALA A 84 5.51 -0.23 -6.83
N PRO A 85 6.09 0.99 -6.78
CA PRO A 85 5.32 2.22 -7.02
C PRO A 85 4.65 2.29 -8.39
N ALA A 86 5.35 1.91 -9.47
CA ALA A 86 4.78 1.93 -10.82
C ALA A 86 3.68 0.88 -11.01
N GLU A 87 3.86 -0.32 -10.44
CA GLU A 87 2.85 -1.37 -10.44
C GLU A 87 1.58 -0.89 -9.72
N PHE A 88 1.72 -0.34 -8.52
CA PHE A 88 0.59 0.16 -7.76
C PHE A 88 -0.07 1.38 -8.39
N TRP A 89 0.72 2.27 -8.99
CA TRP A 89 0.19 3.44 -9.72
C TRP A 89 -0.74 3.03 -10.85
N ASN A 90 -0.35 2.02 -11.64
CA ASN A 90 -1.20 1.51 -12.71
C ASN A 90 -2.52 0.93 -12.20
N ARG A 91 -2.51 0.29 -11.02
CA ARG A 91 -3.73 -0.19 -10.35
C ARG A 91 -4.63 0.95 -9.87
N LEU A 92 -4.08 2.08 -9.46
CA LEU A 92 -4.87 3.24 -9.05
C LEU A 92 -5.62 3.89 -10.22
N LYS A 93 -5.15 3.73 -11.47
CA LYS A 93 -5.80 4.28 -12.67
C LYS A 93 -7.22 3.74 -12.86
N ASP A 94 -7.49 2.50 -12.41
CA ASP A 94 -8.84 1.90 -12.44
C ASP A 94 -9.87 2.69 -11.61
N PHE A 95 -9.43 3.61 -10.75
CA PHE A 95 -10.28 4.38 -9.83
C PHE A 95 -10.25 5.89 -10.07
N ASP A 96 -9.67 6.35 -11.20
CA ASP A 96 -9.51 7.77 -11.52
C ASP A 96 -10.86 8.52 -11.59
N GLY A 97 -11.89 7.89 -12.13
CA GLY A 97 -13.24 8.42 -12.23
C GLY A 97 -13.94 8.61 -10.88
N SER A 98 -13.47 7.95 -9.83
CA SER A 98 -14.31 7.63 -8.67
C SER A 98 -13.86 8.35 -7.41
N TYR A 99 -12.74 7.91 -6.84
CA TYR A 99 -12.29 8.31 -5.50
C TYR A 99 -11.06 9.21 -5.52
N LEU A 100 -10.34 9.26 -6.64
CA LEU A 100 -9.07 9.97 -6.81
C LEU A 100 -9.24 11.34 -7.48
N LYS A 101 -10.11 12.19 -6.93
CA LYS A 101 -10.51 13.45 -7.58
C LYS A 101 -9.33 14.40 -7.78
N ASN A 102 -8.42 14.49 -6.81
CA ASN A 102 -7.28 15.41 -6.90
C ASN A 102 -6.13 14.85 -7.76
N TRP A 103 -6.17 13.56 -8.09
CA TRP A 103 -5.10 12.85 -8.80
C TRP A 103 -5.44 12.54 -10.24
N ARG A 104 -6.66 12.83 -10.72
CA ARG A 104 -7.09 12.51 -12.10
C ARG A 104 -6.11 12.99 -13.17
N ALA A 105 -5.59 14.21 -13.06
CA ALA A 105 -4.65 14.75 -14.05
C ALA A 105 -3.28 14.06 -13.95
N GLN A 106 -2.84 13.76 -12.73
CA GLN A 106 -1.55 13.13 -12.43
C GLN A 106 -1.55 11.64 -12.76
N LEU A 107 -2.67 10.93 -12.61
CA LEU A 107 -2.82 9.52 -13.00
C LEU A 107 -2.59 9.30 -14.50
N GLN A 108 -2.74 10.35 -15.30
CA GLN A 108 -2.44 10.34 -16.74
C GLN A 108 -0.97 10.70 -17.05
N ALA A 109 -0.22 11.21 -16.06
CA ALA A 109 1.19 11.52 -16.18
C ALA A 109 2.04 10.35 -15.66
N ASP A 110 2.80 9.71 -16.55
CA ASP A 110 3.78 8.68 -16.19
C ASP A 110 5.22 9.23 -16.29
N PRO A 111 6.14 8.84 -15.37
CA PRO A 111 5.93 8.02 -14.18
C PRO A 111 5.59 8.85 -12.93
N ALA A 112 4.71 8.34 -12.08
CA ALA A 112 4.44 8.94 -10.76
C ALA A 112 5.58 8.70 -9.77
N SER A 113 5.80 9.66 -8.88
CA SER A 113 6.74 9.48 -7.77
C SER A 113 6.15 8.55 -6.71
N ALA A 114 7.02 7.94 -5.89
CA ALA A 114 6.53 7.11 -4.78
C ALA A 114 5.71 7.90 -3.76
N THR A 115 5.97 9.20 -3.61
CA THR A 115 5.17 10.12 -2.78
C THR A 115 3.78 10.28 -3.36
N ASP A 116 3.67 10.53 -4.66
CA ASP A 116 2.36 10.66 -5.35
C ASP A 116 1.53 9.39 -5.18
N VAL A 117 2.17 8.22 -5.32
CA VAL A 117 1.53 6.91 -5.13
C VAL A 117 0.93 6.77 -3.72
N VAL A 118 1.70 7.16 -2.70
CA VAL A 118 1.29 7.04 -1.30
C VAL A 118 0.19 8.04 -0.96
N ASP A 119 0.28 9.27 -1.45
CA ASP A 119 -0.72 10.30 -1.20
C ASP A 119 -2.03 10.01 -1.93
N ALA A 120 -1.98 9.53 -3.18
CA ALA A 120 -3.14 9.07 -3.92
C ALA A 120 -3.83 7.90 -3.21
N PHE A 121 -3.06 6.91 -2.74
CA PHE A 121 -3.62 5.82 -1.94
C PHE A 121 -4.29 6.33 -0.66
N ASN A 122 -3.69 7.31 0.03
CA ASN A 122 -4.26 7.86 1.26
C ASN A 122 -5.58 8.60 1.01
N GLU A 123 -5.65 9.42 -0.04
CA GLU A 123 -6.91 10.06 -0.46
C GLU A 123 -7.99 9.00 -0.72
N LEU A 124 -7.66 7.98 -1.50
CA LEU A 124 -8.58 6.88 -1.79
C LEU A 124 -9.03 6.18 -0.50
N ALA A 125 -8.10 5.86 0.41
CA ALA A 125 -8.41 5.16 1.65
C ALA A 125 -9.34 5.96 2.56
N ILE A 126 -9.12 7.28 2.66
CA ILE A 126 -9.98 8.20 3.40
C ILE A 126 -11.38 8.26 2.78
N GLN A 127 -11.47 8.33 1.44
CA GLN A 127 -12.74 8.40 0.73
C GLN A 127 -13.55 7.10 0.78
N VAL A 128 -12.90 5.94 0.93
CA VAL A 128 -13.58 4.64 0.89
C VAL A 128 -13.86 4.11 2.31
N THR A 129 -12.84 3.99 3.16
CA THR A 129 -12.96 3.41 4.51
C THR A 129 -12.75 4.40 5.65
N GLY A 130 -12.36 5.64 5.35
CA GLY A 130 -12.18 6.68 6.37
C GLY A 130 -13.50 7.06 7.08
N PRO A 131 -13.44 7.86 8.17
CA PRO A 131 -14.60 8.17 9.00
C PRO A 131 -15.79 8.78 8.25
N THR A 132 -15.52 9.54 7.19
CA THR A 132 -16.53 10.14 6.30
C THR A 132 -16.64 9.41 4.97
N GLY A 133 -15.96 8.28 4.83
CA GLY A 133 -15.84 7.54 3.59
C GLY A 133 -17.07 6.73 3.23
N PHE A 134 -17.04 6.17 2.03
CA PHE A 134 -18.09 5.40 1.41
C PHE A 134 -18.72 4.34 2.32
N TRP A 135 -17.92 3.43 2.88
CA TRP A 135 -18.44 2.34 3.71
C TRP A 135 -18.98 2.77 5.06
N ARG A 136 -18.44 3.85 5.64
CA ARG A 136 -18.80 4.28 6.99
C ARG A 136 -19.94 5.29 7.00
N LYS A 137 -20.16 6.00 5.89
CA LYS A 137 -21.14 7.07 5.77
C LYS A 137 -22.14 6.80 4.64
N THR A 138 -21.69 6.72 3.39
CA THR A 138 -22.58 6.61 2.23
C THR A 138 -23.42 5.35 2.27
N VAL A 139 -22.80 4.18 2.47
CA VAL A 139 -23.53 2.90 2.47
C VAL A 139 -24.59 2.85 3.59
N PRO A 140 -24.26 3.11 4.87
CA PRO A 140 -25.25 3.06 5.94
C PRO A 140 -26.34 4.13 5.80
N GLU A 141 -25.99 5.37 5.43
CA GLU A 141 -26.95 6.47 5.41
C GLU A 141 -27.83 6.44 4.16
N GLN A 142 -27.23 6.26 2.98
CA GLN A 142 -27.93 6.44 1.70
C GLN A 142 -28.60 5.16 1.19
N TRP A 143 -28.02 3.98 1.47
CA TRP A 143 -28.49 2.73 0.86
C TRP A 143 -29.11 1.76 1.85
N LEU A 144 -28.62 1.71 3.08
CA LEU A 144 -29.20 0.87 4.12
C LEU A 144 -30.23 1.61 4.99
N GLY A 145 -30.32 2.93 4.87
CA GLY A 145 -31.28 3.74 5.63
C GLY A 145 -31.06 3.72 7.14
N CYS A 146 -29.84 3.44 7.61
CA CYS A 146 -29.52 3.24 9.02
C CYS A 146 -29.72 4.48 9.90
N LYS A 147 -29.78 5.67 9.29
CA LYS A 147 -30.09 6.92 10.00
C LYS A 147 -31.55 6.96 10.47
N GLU A 148 -32.45 6.33 9.73
CA GLU A 148 -33.89 6.32 10.00
C GLU A 148 -34.31 5.02 10.69
N ASN A 149 -33.71 3.89 10.28
CA ASN A 149 -34.04 2.53 10.76
C ASN A 149 -32.78 1.78 11.23
N GLY A 150 -32.14 2.30 12.28
CA GLY A 150 -30.86 1.79 12.79
C GLY A 150 -30.88 0.37 13.37
N GLU A 151 -32.06 -0.22 13.56
CA GLU A 151 -32.23 -1.55 14.15
C GLU A 151 -32.30 -2.69 13.13
N THR A 152 -32.23 -2.40 11.83
CA THR A 152 -32.25 -3.46 10.81
C THR A 152 -30.98 -4.32 10.87
N PRO A 153 -31.05 -5.62 10.55
CA PRO A 153 -29.87 -6.50 10.57
C PRO A 153 -28.67 -5.99 9.76
N PRO A 154 -28.84 -5.41 8.54
CA PRO A 154 -27.72 -4.81 7.80
C PRO A 154 -27.07 -3.64 8.54
N CYS A 155 -27.85 -2.81 9.23
CA CYS A 155 -27.34 -1.66 9.98
C CYS A 155 -26.57 -2.06 11.24
N GLN A 156 -27.07 -3.07 11.96
CA GLN A 156 -26.34 -3.68 13.08
C GLN A 156 -25.02 -4.28 12.60
N LYS A 157 -25.05 -4.99 11.46
CA LYS A 157 -23.83 -5.56 10.89
C LYS A 157 -22.80 -4.49 10.51
N MET A 158 -23.24 -3.39 9.90
CA MET A 158 -22.36 -2.26 9.61
C MET A 158 -21.77 -1.62 10.87
N ALA A 159 -22.52 -1.58 11.98
CA ALA A 159 -22.00 -1.07 13.25
C ALA A 159 -20.87 -1.95 13.81
N GLU A 160 -20.99 -3.28 13.72
CA GLU A 160 -19.93 -4.23 14.12
C GLU A 160 -18.66 -4.04 13.28
N LEU A 161 -18.83 -3.89 11.96
CA LEU A 161 -17.73 -3.77 11.00
C LEU A 161 -16.98 -2.44 11.07
N LYS A 162 -17.49 -1.43 11.81
CA LYS A 162 -16.79 -0.15 12.01
C LYS A 162 -15.37 -0.34 12.54
N SER A 163 -15.16 -1.32 13.42
CA SER A 163 -13.83 -1.63 13.97
C SER A 163 -12.88 -2.21 12.93
N GLU A 164 -13.36 -3.10 12.07
CA GLU A 164 -12.59 -3.65 10.93
C GLU A 164 -12.24 -2.56 9.92
N LEU A 165 -13.16 -1.63 9.64
CA LEU A 165 -12.89 -0.50 8.74
C LEU A 165 -11.90 0.50 9.36
N ALA A 166 -11.98 0.73 10.68
CA ALA A 166 -11.09 1.65 11.39
C ALA A 166 -9.62 1.21 11.41
N GLN A 167 -9.31 -0.06 11.14
CA GLN A 167 -7.92 -0.52 11.03
C GLN A 167 -7.15 0.19 9.89
N TRP A 168 -7.86 0.71 8.90
CA TRP A 168 -7.29 1.46 7.77
C TRP A 168 -6.98 2.91 8.13
N ASP A 169 -7.64 3.47 9.15
CA ASP A 169 -7.34 4.82 9.68
C ASP A 169 -5.90 4.89 10.18
N ALA A 170 -5.38 3.81 10.79
CA ALA A 170 -4.00 3.73 11.26
C ALA A 170 -2.98 3.78 10.10
N ILE A 171 -3.30 3.19 8.94
CA ILE A 171 -2.43 3.28 7.76
C ILE A 171 -2.46 4.70 7.21
N SER A 172 -3.64 5.32 7.10
CA SER A 172 -3.77 6.71 6.67
C SER A 172 -2.97 7.65 7.56
N GLN A 173 -3.01 7.46 8.89
CA GLN A 173 -2.20 8.23 9.83
C GLN A 173 -0.69 8.01 9.63
N GLN A 174 -0.26 6.76 9.40
CA GLN A 174 1.15 6.46 9.10
C GLN A 174 1.61 7.15 7.83
N ILE A 175 0.75 7.19 6.80
CA ILE A 175 1.04 7.87 5.53
C ILE A 175 1.13 9.39 5.75
N SER A 176 0.18 10.00 6.45
CA SER A 176 0.20 11.44 6.71
C SER A 176 1.42 11.91 7.53
N ALA A 177 2.03 11.01 8.30
CA ALA A 177 3.28 11.27 9.03
C ALA A 177 4.54 10.78 8.30
N LEU A 178 4.42 10.22 7.10
CA LEU A 178 5.52 9.61 6.37
C LEU A 178 6.39 10.67 5.70
N PRO A 179 7.70 10.73 6.00
CA PRO A 179 8.62 11.57 5.25
C PRO A 179 8.73 11.13 3.77
N PRO A 180 8.84 12.06 2.80
CA PRO A 180 8.89 11.74 1.37
C PRO A 180 9.97 10.72 1.00
N GLU A 181 11.14 10.78 1.64
CA GLU A 181 12.26 9.87 1.38
C GLU A 181 11.96 8.40 1.77
N LYS A 182 10.94 8.18 2.61
CA LYS A 182 10.49 6.84 3.03
C LYS A 182 9.34 6.29 2.19
N ALA A 183 8.74 7.08 1.30
CA ALA A 183 7.58 6.69 0.50
C ALA A 183 7.83 5.42 -0.32
N LYS A 184 8.99 5.33 -1.00
CA LYS A 184 9.34 4.14 -1.79
C LYS A 184 9.42 2.86 -0.95
N ALA A 185 10.11 2.93 0.19
CA ALA A 185 10.24 1.79 1.10
C ALA A 185 8.88 1.39 1.71
N PHE A 186 8.03 2.38 2.00
CA PHE A 186 6.67 2.15 2.49
C PHE A 186 5.82 1.40 1.47
N VAL A 187 5.79 1.85 0.20
CA VAL A 187 5.03 1.16 -0.87
C VAL A 187 5.56 -0.25 -1.06
N GLN A 188 6.88 -0.43 -1.14
CA GLN A 188 7.47 -1.77 -1.30
C GLN A 188 7.08 -2.73 -0.16
N LYS A 189 7.11 -2.25 1.09
CA LYS A 189 6.73 -3.06 2.25
C LYS A 189 5.24 -3.39 2.31
N ASN A 190 4.38 -2.46 1.85
CA ASN A 190 2.93 -2.57 1.99
C ASN A 190 2.20 -2.94 0.70
N LEU A 191 2.89 -3.14 -0.42
CA LEU A 191 2.29 -3.34 -1.75
C LEU A 191 1.18 -4.40 -1.74
N ALA A 192 1.46 -5.59 -1.19
CA ALA A 192 0.47 -6.66 -1.12
C ALA A 192 -0.77 -6.27 -0.30
N ARG A 193 -0.57 -5.55 0.82
CA ARG A 193 -1.66 -5.07 1.67
C ARG A 193 -2.48 -3.97 0.99
N MET A 194 -1.82 -3.06 0.27
CA MET A 194 -2.47 -2.00 -0.50
C MET A 194 -3.26 -2.59 -1.67
N ASN A 195 -2.72 -3.58 -2.38
CA ASN A 195 -3.45 -4.28 -3.44
C ASN A 195 -4.67 -5.03 -2.90
N ALA A 196 -4.51 -5.77 -1.80
CA ALA A 196 -5.62 -6.45 -1.14
C ALA A 196 -6.71 -5.48 -0.66
N TYR A 197 -6.32 -4.26 -0.25
CA TYR A 197 -7.28 -3.21 0.08
C TYR A 197 -8.14 -2.82 -1.13
N LEU A 198 -7.51 -2.55 -2.28
CA LEU A 198 -8.21 -2.22 -3.52
C LEU A 198 -9.21 -3.33 -3.90
N ASP A 199 -8.77 -4.59 -3.87
CA ASP A 199 -9.62 -5.73 -4.25
C ASP A 199 -10.78 -6.00 -3.26
N THR A 200 -10.57 -5.69 -1.98
CA THR A 200 -11.55 -6.01 -0.94
C THR A 200 -12.58 -4.92 -0.76
N TYR A 201 -12.14 -3.67 -0.65
CA TYR A 201 -12.96 -2.57 -0.15
C TYR A 201 -13.35 -1.58 -1.24
N VAL A 202 -12.59 -1.46 -2.33
CA VAL A 202 -12.75 -0.31 -3.23
C VAL A 202 -13.64 -0.72 -4.40
N PRO A 203 -14.90 -0.24 -4.47
CA PRO A 203 -15.66 -0.42 -5.68
C PRO A 203 -15.04 0.42 -6.80
N VAL A 204 -15.17 -0.04 -8.04
CA VAL A 204 -14.65 0.72 -9.21
C VAL A 204 -15.33 2.08 -9.32
N GLU A 205 -16.59 2.19 -8.89
CA GLU A 205 -17.39 3.42 -8.89
C GLU A 205 -18.16 3.60 -7.57
N PRO A 206 -18.50 4.84 -7.16
CA PRO A 206 -19.27 5.10 -5.95
C PRO A 206 -20.77 4.86 -6.15
N SER A 207 -21.13 3.65 -6.58
CA SER A 207 -22.51 3.25 -6.89
C SER A 207 -22.90 1.97 -6.13
N SER A 208 -24.20 1.77 -5.92
CA SER A 208 -24.71 0.57 -5.23
C SER A 208 -24.37 -0.71 -6.00
N GLU A 209 -24.37 -0.65 -7.33
CA GLU A 209 -24.05 -1.77 -8.19
C GLU A 209 -22.56 -2.14 -8.15
N ALA A 210 -21.66 -1.15 -8.10
CA ALA A 210 -20.24 -1.40 -7.94
C ALA A 210 -19.90 -1.87 -6.52
N MET A 211 -20.57 -1.33 -5.49
CA MET A 211 -20.45 -1.79 -4.10
C MET A 211 -20.74 -3.29 -4.00
N LYS A 212 -21.84 -3.75 -4.60
CA LYS A 212 -22.24 -5.17 -4.55
C LYS A 212 -21.17 -6.10 -5.11
N LYS A 213 -20.30 -5.63 -6.01
CA LYS A 213 -19.22 -6.44 -6.59
C LYS A 213 -17.98 -6.55 -5.69
N THR A 214 -17.87 -5.74 -4.64
CA THR A 214 -16.71 -5.79 -3.73
C THR A 214 -16.71 -7.05 -2.86
N ALA A 215 -15.54 -7.59 -2.57
CA ALA A 215 -15.43 -8.74 -1.69
C ALA A 215 -15.93 -8.43 -0.26
N PHE A 216 -15.75 -7.18 0.20
CA PHE A 216 -16.29 -6.73 1.49
C PHE A 216 -17.82 -6.85 1.55
N PHE A 217 -18.53 -6.39 0.51
CA PHE A 217 -19.99 -6.54 0.43
C PHE A 217 -20.40 -8.02 0.45
N GLN A 218 -19.79 -8.81 -0.44
CA GLN A 218 -20.14 -10.22 -0.63
C GLN A 218 -19.96 -11.03 0.66
N LYS A 219 -18.89 -10.73 1.40
CA LYS A 219 -18.57 -11.41 2.66
C LYS A 219 -19.51 -11.03 3.80
N HIS A 220 -19.99 -9.78 3.84
CA HIS A 220 -20.61 -9.25 5.07
C HIS A 220 -22.07 -8.83 4.95
N LEU A 221 -22.53 -8.43 3.75
CA LEU A 221 -23.83 -7.79 3.56
C LEU A 221 -24.73 -8.52 2.57
N ALA A 222 -24.18 -9.22 1.56
CA ALA A 222 -24.97 -9.86 0.51
C ALA A 222 -26.08 -10.76 1.08
N THR A 223 -25.73 -11.68 1.97
CA THR A 223 -26.68 -12.63 2.56
C THR A 223 -27.75 -11.96 3.42
N LEU A 224 -27.46 -10.81 4.03
CA LEU A 224 -28.42 -10.07 4.87
C LEU A 224 -29.44 -9.31 4.02
N LEU A 225 -29.03 -8.84 2.84
CA LEU A 225 -29.89 -8.08 1.94
C LEU A 225 -30.71 -9.01 1.04
N ASP A 226 -30.16 -10.14 0.61
CA ASP A 226 -30.89 -11.15 -0.16
C ASP A 226 -32.01 -11.81 0.67
N GLY A 227 -31.83 -11.93 1.98
CA GLY A 227 -32.87 -12.44 2.90
C GLY A 227 -34.00 -11.46 3.20
N MET A 228 -33.92 -10.22 2.72
CA MET A 228 -34.93 -9.17 2.90
C MET A 228 -35.78 -8.92 1.64
N MET A 229 -35.43 -9.54 0.50
CA MET A 229 -36.22 -9.50 -0.74
C MET A 229 -37.03 -10.78 -0.91
#